data_AF-A0A2V7F8Z6-F1
#
_entry.id   AF-A0A2V7F8Z6-F1
#
_cell.length_a   1.000
_cell.length_b   1.000
_cell.length_c   1.000
_cell.angle_alpha   90.00
_cell.angle_beta   90.00
_cell.angle_gamma   90.00
#
_symmetry.space_group_name_H-M   'P 1'
#
loop_
_entity.id
_entity.type
_entity.pdbx_description
1 polymer ?
#
loop_
_entity_poly.entity_id
_entity_poly.type
_entity_poly.pdbx_seq_one_letter_code
_entity_poly.pdbx_strand_id
1 'polypeptide(L)'
;EHWHELLNPEFKGRSAILDVPSIGIMDAAMAIESRGDIKYGDKGNMTKEEIDKTIKILIDAKKSGQFRAFWTTFDESVNLMASGEVVIQSMWSPAVTAVRSRGIPCYYAPLKEGYRAWASCIAPMRHLTGLKLDAAYEYLNWYQSGWQGGFIAKQGYYSSVPETARKFMTDDEWGYWYDGKPAKGDIKDPYGNLMEKAGRVRDGGAFWERMGKVACWNTLMDESRYMVRKWNEFVSA
;
A
#
# COMPACT_ATOMS: atom_id res chain seq x y z
N GLU A 1 -6.28 15.50 -1.24
CA GLU A 1 -5.14 15.24 -0.31
C GLU A 1 -5.57 14.61 1.02
N HIS A 2 -6.74 13.98 1.04
CA HIS A 2 -7.37 13.43 2.23
C HIS A 2 -7.94 12.05 1.91
N TRP A 3 -8.02 11.17 2.90
CA TRP A 3 -8.56 9.82 2.67
C TRP A 3 -10.04 9.81 2.33
N HIS A 4 -10.82 10.79 2.81
CA HIS A 4 -12.26 10.86 2.52
C HIS A 4 -12.58 11.01 1.03
N GLU A 5 -11.62 11.40 0.21
CA GLU A 5 -11.76 11.47 -1.25
C GLU A 5 -12.19 10.12 -1.85
N LEU A 6 -11.82 8.99 -1.23
CA LEU A 6 -12.28 7.67 -1.67
C LEU A 6 -13.82 7.53 -1.66
N LEU A 7 -14.48 8.25 -0.75
CA LEU A 7 -15.93 8.32 -0.57
C LEU A 7 -16.54 9.65 -1.05
N ASN A 8 -15.77 10.49 -1.75
CA ASN A 8 -16.26 11.75 -2.29
C ASN A 8 -17.24 11.46 -3.45
N PRO A 9 -18.46 12.03 -3.43
CA PRO A 9 -19.45 11.88 -4.51
C PRO A 9 -18.96 12.31 -5.90
N GLU A 10 -17.95 13.18 -5.99
CA GLU A 10 -17.31 13.55 -7.25
C GLU A 10 -16.73 12.34 -8.01
N PHE A 11 -16.27 11.33 -7.28
CA PHE A 11 -15.68 10.10 -7.85
C PHE A 11 -16.66 8.92 -7.87
N LYS A 12 -17.95 9.18 -7.70
CA LYS A 12 -19.00 8.15 -7.76
C LYS A 12 -18.92 7.33 -9.05
N GLY A 13 -18.91 6.01 -8.92
CA GLY A 13 -18.79 5.06 -10.03
C GLY A 13 -17.39 4.99 -10.65
N ARG A 14 -16.41 5.66 -10.03
CA ARG A 14 -15.02 5.79 -10.51
C ARG A 14 -13.99 5.63 -9.38
N SER A 15 -14.41 5.13 -8.22
CA SER A 15 -13.52 4.74 -7.13
C SER A 15 -13.44 3.21 -6.98
N ALA A 16 -12.36 2.70 -6.44
CA ALA A 16 -12.23 1.29 -6.06
C ALA A 16 -11.50 1.12 -4.73
N ILE A 17 -11.71 0.00 -4.06
CA ILE A 17 -11.05 -0.35 -2.81
C ILE A 17 -10.59 -1.81 -2.85
N LEU A 18 -9.49 -2.10 -2.14
CA LEU A 18 -8.94 -3.43 -1.99
C LEU A 18 -9.92 -4.39 -1.28
N ASP A 19 -10.22 -5.51 -1.92
CA ASP A 19 -11.03 -6.63 -1.41
C ASP A 19 -10.16 -7.72 -0.76
N VAL A 20 -9.26 -7.29 0.10
CA VAL A 20 -8.64 -8.18 1.09
C VAL A 20 -9.17 -7.71 2.43
N PRO A 21 -10.11 -8.43 3.09
CA PRO A 21 -10.89 -7.89 4.21
C PRO A 21 -10.04 -7.22 5.30
N SER A 22 -8.94 -7.87 5.69
CA SER A 22 -8.03 -7.39 6.73
C SER A 22 -7.20 -6.16 6.35
N ILE A 23 -7.22 -5.75 5.09
CA ILE A 23 -6.51 -4.57 4.58
C ILE A 23 -7.52 -3.51 4.12
N GLY A 24 -8.50 -3.90 3.32
CA GLY A 24 -9.53 -3.02 2.78
C GLY A 24 -10.32 -2.29 3.87
N ILE A 25 -10.61 -2.95 5.00
CA ILE A 25 -11.31 -2.30 6.10
C ILE A 25 -10.50 -1.16 6.73
N MET A 26 -9.18 -1.25 6.75
CA MET A 26 -8.32 -0.18 7.27
C MET A 26 -8.28 1.01 6.31
N ASP A 27 -8.21 0.77 4.99
CA ASP A 27 -8.33 1.83 3.98
C ASP A 27 -9.70 2.53 4.09
N ALA A 28 -10.77 1.76 4.30
CA ALA A 28 -12.11 2.29 4.53
C ALA A 28 -12.18 3.13 5.82
N ALA A 29 -11.65 2.64 6.94
CA ALA A 29 -11.65 3.37 8.19
C ALA A 29 -10.84 4.68 8.12
N MET A 30 -9.72 4.69 7.39
CA MET A 30 -8.99 5.94 7.13
C MET A 30 -9.88 6.95 6.38
N ALA A 31 -10.63 6.52 5.36
CA ALA A 31 -11.54 7.38 4.60
C ALA A 31 -12.73 7.87 5.43
N ILE A 32 -13.33 6.99 6.23
CA ILE A 32 -14.49 7.28 7.08
C ILE A 32 -14.11 8.23 8.23
N GLU A 33 -12.95 8.00 8.87
CA GLU A 33 -12.45 8.90 9.92
C GLU A 33 -12.05 10.27 9.35
N SER A 34 -11.43 10.29 8.17
CA SER A 34 -11.11 11.54 7.45
C SER A 34 -12.35 12.35 7.06
N ARG A 35 -13.51 11.68 6.88
CA ARG A 35 -14.80 12.34 6.64
C ARG A 35 -15.48 12.81 7.93
N GLY A 36 -15.05 12.31 9.08
CA GLY A 36 -15.56 12.65 10.41
C GLY A 36 -16.72 11.79 10.89
N ASP A 37 -17.06 10.69 10.23
CA ASP A 37 -18.24 9.88 10.62
C ASP A 37 -17.98 9.01 11.86
N ILE A 38 -16.74 8.54 12.01
CA ILE A 38 -16.33 7.64 13.09
C ILE A 38 -14.94 8.08 13.55
N LYS A 39 -14.74 8.15 14.86
CA LYS A 39 -13.41 8.22 15.47
C LYS A 39 -13.07 6.84 16.01
N TYR A 40 -12.04 6.22 15.46
CA TYR A 40 -11.63 4.87 15.85
C TYR A 40 -10.67 4.93 17.04
N GLY A 41 -10.79 3.97 17.96
CA GLY A 41 -9.78 3.77 19.01
C GLY A 41 -8.46 3.25 18.43
N ASP A 42 -8.55 2.16 17.66
CA ASP A 42 -7.45 1.57 16.91
C ASP A 42 -7.96 1.06 15.56
N LYS A 43 -7.56 1.71 14.46
CA LYS A 43 -7.95 1.31 13.10
C LYS A 43 -7.39 -0.07 12.73
N GLY A 44 -6.30 -0.50 13.36
CA GLY A 44 -5.71 -1.81 13.20
C GLY A 44 -6.37 -2.89 14.07
N ASN A 45 -7.16 -2.51 15.07
CA ASN A 45 -7.85 -3.43 15.96
C ASN A 45 -9.24 -2.93 16.35
N MET A 46 -10.13 -2.88 15.35
CA MET A 46 -11.49 -2.37 15.53
C MET A 46 -12.33 -3.29 16.43
N THR A 47 -13.14 -2.69 17.27
CA THR A 47 -14.23 -3.35 17.99
C THR A 47 -15.34 -3.79 17.04
N LYS A 48 -16.21 -4.72 17.46
CA LYS A 48 -17.40 -5.12 16.68
C LYS A 48 -18.30 -3.95 16.31
N GLU A 49 -18.47 -2.98 17.22
CA GLU A 49 -19.30 -1.80 16.99
C GLU A 49 -18.71 -0.90 15.89
N GLU A 50 -17.39 -0.66 15.93
CA GLU A 50 -16.69 0.07 14.87
C GLU A 50 -16.78 -0.66 13.54
N ILE A 51 -16.62 -1.99 13.53
CA ILE A 51 -16.78 -2.83 12.32
C ILE A 51 -18.20 -2.68 11.75
N ASP A 52 -19.23 -2.81 12.58
CA ASP A 52 -20.63 -2.74 12.13
C ASP A 52 -20.95 -1.39 11.50
N LYS A 53 -20.51 -0.29 12.14
CA LYS A 53 -20.68 1.06 11.60
C LYS A 53 -19.91 1.26 10.30
N THR A 54 -18.66 0.80 10.23
CA THR A 54 -17.82 0.87 9.01
C THR A 54 -18.50 0.15 7.85
N ILE A 55 -18.94 -1.09 8.06
CA ILE A 55 -19.58 -1.92 7.04
C ILE A 55 -20.92 -1.34 6.60
N LYS A 56 -21.71 -0.79 7.53
CA LYS A 56 -22.94 -0.08 7.17
C LYS A 56 -22.66 1.09 6.23
N ILE A 57 -21.67 1.93 6.54
CA ILE A 57 -21.29 3.08 5.70
C ILE A 57 -20.85 2.61 4.31
N LEU A 58 -20.04 1.54 4.24
CA LEU A 58 -19.57 0.98 2.98
C LEU A 58 -20.71 0.40 2.13
N ILE A 59 -21.67 -0.31 2.74
CA ILE A 59 -22.87 -0.79 2.06
C ILE A 59 -23.70 0.38 1.52
N ASP A 60 -23.92 1.41 2.33
CA ASP A 60 -24.69 2.59 1.91
C ASP A 60 -23.97 3.32 0.74
N ALA A 61 -22.64 3.44 0.79
CA ALA A 61 -21.83 3.99 -0.30
C ALA A 61 -21.91 3.13 -1.58
N LYS A 62 -21.81 1.81 -1.46
CA LYS A 62 -21.94 0.87 -2.59
C LYS A 62 -23.31 0.96 -3.24
N LYS A 63 -24.39 0.92 -2.46
CA LYS A 63 -25.78 1.07 -2.96
C LYS A 63 -26.01 2.43 -3.59
N SER A 64 -25.31 3.45 -3.10
CA SER A 64 -25.31 4.78 -3.70
C SER A 64 -24.45 4.88 -4.97
N GLY A 65 -23.82 3.78 -5.41
CA GLY A 65 -23.01 3.70 -6.63
C GLY A 65 -21.59 4.25 -6.51
N GLN A 66 -21.05 4.39 -5.29
CA GLN A 66 -19.72 4.98 -5.08
C GLN A 66 -18.62 4.19 -5.81
N PHE A 67 -18.59 2.87 -5.61
CA PHE A 67 -17.51 2.02 -6.10
C PHE A 67 -17.78 1.47 -7.50
N ARG A 68 -16.79 1.59 -8.38
CA ARG A 68 -16.75 0.93 -9.69
C ARG A 68 -16.46 -0.56 -9.57
N ALA A 69 -15.51 -0.90 -8.70
CA ALA A 69 -14.95 -2.23 -8.55
C ALA A 69 -14.32 -2.43 -7.17
N PHE A 70 -14.13 -3.71 -6.82
CA PHE A 70 -13.37 -4.17 -5.66
C PHE A 70 -12.30 -5.12 -6.18
N TRP A 71 -11.02 -4.85 -5.90
CA TRP A 71 -9.91 -5.60 -6.49
C TRP A 71 -9.18 -6.45 -5.46
N THR A 72 -8.73 -7.64 -5.85
CA THR A 72 -8.03 -8.60 -4.97
C THR A 72 -6.58 -8.81 -5.39
N THR A 73 -6.26 -8.53 -6.66
CA THR A 73 -4.94 -8.78 -7.23
C THR A 73 -4.22 -7.50 -7.65
N PHE A 74 -2.90 -7.58 -7.72
CA PHE A 74 -2.05 -6.51 -8.25
C PHE A 74 -2.50 -6.07 -9.65
N ASP A 75 -2.68 -7.03 -10.57
CA ASP A 75 -3.00 -6.74 -11.96
C ASP A 75 -4.39 -6.09 -12.12
N GLU A 76 -5.38 -6.50 -11.32
CA GLU A 76 -6.69 -5.85 -11.29
C GLU A 76 -6.58 -4.36 -10.94
N SER A 77 -5.82 -4.03 -9.88
CA SER A 77 -5.63 -2.64 -9.47
C SER A 77 -4.96 -1.78 -10.55
N VAL A 78 -3.97 -2.34 -11.25
CA VAL A 78 -3.26 -1.70 -12.36
C VAL A 78 -4.20 -1.48 -13.54
N ASN A 79 -4.98 -2.50 -13.91
CA ASN A 79 -5.86 -2.43 -15.06
C ASN A 79 -7.00 -1.42 -14.86
N LEU A 80 -7.57 -1.32 -13.64
CA LEU A 80 -8.61 -0.34 -13.31
C LEU A 80 -8.12 1.12 -13.47
N MET A 81 -6.89 1.42 -13.06
CA MET A 81 -6.29 2.75 -13.31
C MET A 81 -5.94 2.95 -14.78
N ALA A 82 -5.32 1.94 -15.40
CA ALA A 82 -4.82 2.04 -16.77
C ALA A 82 -5.95 2.18 -17.80
N SER A 83 -7.11 1.57 -17.55
CA SER A 83 -8.30 1.73 -18.40
C SER A 83 -9.03 3.05 -18.17
N GLY A 84 -8.76 3.75 -17.06
CA GLY A 84 -9.48 4.94 -16.64
C GLY A 84 -10.88 4.66 -16.05
N GLU A 85 -11.24 3.39 -15.84
CA GLU A 85 -12.48 3.01 -15.15
C GLU A 85 -12.52 3.51 -13.71
N VAL A 86 -11.35 3.59 -13.09
CA VAL A 86 -11.15 4.17 -11.76
C VAL A 86 -10.14 5.30 -11.85
N VAL A 87 -10.39 6.38 -11.12
CA VAL A 87 -9.44 7.50 -10.99
C VAL A 87 -8.90 7.68 -9.57
N ILE A 88 -9.51 6.99 -8.59
CA ILE A 88 -9.08 7.00 -7.20
C ILE A 88 -9.27 5.62 -6.56
N GLN A 89 -8.20 5.09 -5.97
CA GLN A 89 -8.26 3.85 -5.21
C GLN A 89 -7.04 3.75 -4.29
N SER A 90 -7.15 2.90 -3.26
CA SER A 90 -5.95 2.42 -2.59
C SER A 90 -5.18 1.48 -3.53
N MET A 91 -3.85 1.57 -3.53
CA MET A 91 -2.97 0.74 -4.38
C MET A 91 -1.64 0.50 -3.68
N TRP A 92 -0.93 -0.57 -4.05
CA TRP A 92 0.45 -0.82 -3.63
C TRP A 92 1.45 -0.08 -4.52
N SER A 93 2.61 0.30 -3.94
CA SER A 93 3.58 1.17 -4.63
C SER A 93 4.01 0.67 -6.01
N PRO A 94 4.27 -0.63 -6.22
CA PRO A 94 4.65 -1.13 -7.53
C PRO A 94 3.51 -1.03 -8.57
N ALA A 95 2.25 -0.94 -8.14
CA ALA A 95 1.12 -0.86 -9.07
C ALA A 95 1.07 0.52 -9.73
N VAL A 96 1.34 1.59 -8.96
CA VAL A 96 1.52 2.95 -9.52
C VAL A 96 2.70 2.99 -10.48
N THR A 97 3.83 2.38 -10.09
CA THR A 97 5.00 2.22 -10.96
C THR A 97 4.65 1.50 -12.27
N ALA A 98 3.86 0.43 -12.21
CA ALA A 98 3.44 -0.33 -13.39
C ALA A 98 2.45 0.44 -14.30
N VAL A 99 1.58 1.28 -13.74
CA VAL A 99 0.73 2.18 -14.54
C VAL A 99 1.59 3.25 -15.23
N ARG A 100 2.56 3.83 -14.51
CA ARG A 100 3.47 4.84 -15.05
C ARG A 100 4.37 4.33 -16.16
N SER A 101 4.89 3.10 -16.04
CA SER A 101 5.72 2.50 -17.10
C SER A 101 4.95 2.27 -18.41
N ARG A 102 3.61 2.29 -18.38
CA ARG A 102 2.72 2.29 -19.56
C ARG A 102 2.47 3.70 -20.12
N GLY A 103 3.11 4.74 -19.58
CA GLY A 103 2.96 6.13 -20.01
C GLY A 103 1.71 6.84 -19.46
N ILE A 104 1.03 6.25 -18.46
CA ILE A 104 -0.22 6.77 -17.90
C ILE A 104 0.09 7.54 -16.60
N PRO A 105 -0.32 8.82 -16.48
CA PRO A 105 -0.17 9.56 -15.23
C PRO A 105 -0.97 8.91 -14.10
N CYS A 106 -0.28 8.42 -13.07
CA CYS A 106 -0.86 7.86 -11.85
C CYS A 106 0.03 8.29 -10.68
N TYR A 107 -0.50 8.69 -9.53
CA TYR A 107 0.33 9.18 -8.42
C TYR A 107 -0.28 8.89 -7.06
N TYR A 108 0.58 8.80 -6.04
CA TYR A 108 0.13 8.86 -4.67
C TYR A 108 -0.11 10.30 -4.24
N ALA A 109 -1.30 10.55 -3.71
CA ALA A 109 -1.56 11.78 -2.99
C ALA A 109 -0.79 11.79 -1.66
N PRO A 110 -0.13 12.90 -1.27
CA PRO A 110 0.43 13.06 0.06
C PRO A 110 -0.70 13.31 1.06
N LEU A 111 -1.19 12.24 1.68
CA LEU A 111 -2.37 12.29 2.55
C LEU A 111 -2.05 12.94 3.90
N LYS A 112 -2.85 13.92 4.31
CA LYS A 112 -2.59 14.69 5.54
C LYS A 112 -2.74 13.86 6.81
N GLU A 113 -3.65 12.88 6.80
CA GLU A 113 -3.87 11.96 7.91
C GLU A 113 -2.78 10.89 8.03
N GLY A 114 -1.83 10.84 7.09
CA GLY A 114 -0.82 9.80 7.02
C GLY A 114 -1.26 8.59 6.19
N TYR A 115 -0.52 7.50 6.30
CA TYR A 115 -0.68 6.33 5.43
C TYR A 115 -0.96 5.06 6.22
N ARG A 116 -1.65 4.11 5.59
CA ARG A 116 -1.63 2.71 6.02
C ARG A 116 -0.31 2.08 5.60
N ALA A 117 0.41 1.47 6.54
CA ALA A 117 1.65 0.77 6.29
C ALA A 117 1.52 -0.73 6.56
N TRP A 118 2.46 -1.48 6.00
CA TRP A 118 2.57 -2.92 6.20
C TRP A 118 4.04 -3.30 6.11
N ALA A 119 4.39 -4.42 6.72
CA ALA A 119 5.70 -5.01 6.64
C ALA A 119 5.55 -6.52 6.43
N SER A 120 6.50 -7.10 5.69
CA SER A 120 6.66 -8.54 5.60
C SER A 120 7.96 -8.92 6.28
N CYS A 121 7.92 -9.98 7.08
CA CYS A 121 9.08 -10.55 7.72
C CYS A 121 9.28 -11.99 7.26
N ILE A 122 10.53 -12.40 7.19
CA ILE A 122 10.92 -13.80 6.99
C ILE A 122 11.43 -14.29 8.33
N ALA A 123 10.85 -15.37 8.84
CA ALA A 123 11.24 -15.95 10.13
C ALA A 123 11.33 -17.48 9.99
N PRO A 124 12.33 -18.11 10.64
CA PRO A 124 12.43 -19.56 10.65
C PRO A 124 11.30 -20.16 11.48
N MET A 125 10.75 -21.29 11.04
CA MET A 125 9.74 -22.01 11.81
C MET A 125 10.37 -22.62 13.07
N ARG A 126 9.67 -22.54 14.21
CA ARG A 126 10.17 -22.97 15.53
C ARG A 126 10.73 -24.40 15.59
N HIS A 127 10.22 -25.30 14.75
CA HIS A 127 10.60 -26.72 14.75
C HIS A 127 11.87 -27.02 13.92
N LEU A 128 12.42 -26.03 13.21
CA LEU A 128 13.63 -26.23 12.43
C LEU A 128 14.83 -26.48 13.35
N THR A 129 15.60 -27.51 13.04
CA THR A 129 16.82 -27.89 13.76
C THR A 129 17.88 -28.40 12.76
N GLY A 130 19.14 -28.43 13.21
CA GLY A 130 20.29 -28.87 12.41
C GLY A 130 20.40 -28.13 11.07
N LEU A 131 20.79 -28.86 10.02
CA LEU A 131 21.07 -28.30 8.70
C LEU A 131 19.93 -27.46 8.10
N LYS A 132 18.66 -27.78 8.41
CA LYS A 132 17.51 -26.99 7.92
C LYS A 132 17.44 -25.62 8.57
N LEU A 133 17.79 -25.52 9.86
CA LEU A 133 17.85 -24.25 10.56
C LEU A 133 19.04 -23.42 10.06
N ASP A 134 20.20 -24.05 9.85
CA ASP A 134 21.39 -23.38 9.32
C ASP A 134 21.10 -22.81 7.92
N ALA A 135 20.49 -23.60 7.04
CA ALA A 135 20.09 -23.13 5.70
C ALA A 135 19.08 -21.96 5.75
N ALA A 136 18.15 -21.97 6.71
CA ALA A 136 17.23 -20.85 6.90
C ALA A 136 17.95 -19.56 7.32
N TYR A 137 18.95 -19.65 8.21
CA TYR A 137 19.78 -18.51 8.59
C TYR A 137 20.67 -18.02 7.45
N GLU A 138 21.30 -18.91 6.69
CA GLU A 138 22.08 -18.54 5.50
C GLU A 138 21.21 -17.79 4.47
N TYR A 139 19.98 -18.26 4.26
CA TYR A 139 19.03 -17.56 3.40
C TYR A 139 18.66 -16.17 3.94
N LEU A 140 18.40 -16.04 5.25
CA LEU A 140 18.12 -14.74 5.87
C LEU A 140 19.30 -13.77 5.75
N ASN A 141 20.52 -14.26 5.99
CA ASN A 141 21.75 -13.49 5.84
C ASN A 141 21.91 -13.00 4.40
N TRP A 142 21.72 -13.88 3.42
CA TRP A 142 21.75 -13.51 2.01
C TRP A 142 20.65 -12.50 1.66
N TYR A 143 19.41 -12.72 2.11
CA TYR A 143 18.28 -11.84 1.81
C TYR A 143 18.53 -10.41 2.31
N GLN A 144 19.15 -10.27 3.48
CA GLN A 144 19.46 -8.97 4.09
C GLN A 144 20.83 -8.40 3.68
N SER A 145 21.61 -9.13 2.86
CA SER A 145 22.96 -8.72 2.43
C SER A 145 22.98 -7.49 1.54
N GLY A 146 21.83 -7.11 0.96
CA GLY A 146 21.61 -5.82 0.31
C GLY A 146 21.06 -5.91 -1.12
N TRP A 147 21.41 -6.95 -1.89
CA TRP A 147 20.98 -7.05 -3.30
C TRP A 147 19.46 -7.03 -3.43
N GLN A 148 18.77 -7.86 -2.62
CA GLN A 148 17.31 -7.92 -2.62
C GLN A 148 16.70 -6.57 -2.24
N GLY A 149 17.26 -5.90 -1.22
CA GLY A 149 16.80 -4.60 -0.76
C GLY A 149 16.91 -3.52 -1.83
N GLY A 150 18.06 -3.43 -2.51
CA GLY A 150 18.27 -2.52 -3.64
C GLY A 150 17.40 -2.86 -4.84
N PHE A 151 17.13 -4.16 -5.08
CA PHE A 151 16.23 -4.61 -6.13
C PHE A 151 14.80 -4.11 -5.88
N ILE A 152 14.21 -4.36 -4.71
CA ILE A 152 12.82 -3.95 -4.41
C ILE A 152 12.66 -2.44 -4.25
N ALA A 153 13.73 -1.72 -3.88
CA ALA A 153 13.72 -0.26 -3.78
C ALA A 153 13.32 0.41 -5.09
N LYS A 154 13.69 -0.18 -6.23
CA LYS A 154 13.35 0.32 -7.57
C LYS A 154 11.86 0.15 -7.94
N GLN A 155 11.04 -0.37 -7.02
CA GLN A 155 9.58 -0.43 -7.13
C GLN A 155 8.88 0.36 -6.01
N GLY A 156 9.64 1.05 -5.17
CA GLY A 156 9.14 1.84 -4.05
C GLY A 156 8.88 1.06 -2.77
N TYR A 157 9.39 -0.16 -2.65
CA TYR A 157 9.48 -0.88 -1.39
C TYR A 157 10.80 -0.60 -0.67
N TYR A 158 10.89 -0.95 0.61
CA TYR A 158 12.05 -0.64 1.42
C TYR A 158 12.50 -1.87 2.19
N SER A 159 13.82 -2.13 2.15
CA SER A 159 14.44 -3.12 3.02
C SER A 159 14.41 -2.66 4.48
N SER A 160 14.35 -3.63 5.40
CA SER A 160 14.55 -3.40 6.83
C SER A 160 15.99 -3.02 7.19
N VAL A 161 16.94 -3.17 6.26
CA VAL A 161 18.35 -2.77 6.43
C VAL A 161 18.74 -1.82 5.29
N PRO A 162 18.33 -0.54 5.33
CA PRO A 162 18.60 0.42 4.25
C PRO A 162 20.09 0.57 3.91
N GLU A 163 20.97 0.41 4.90
CA GLU A 163 22.43 0.57 4.71
C GLU A 163 23.02 -0.51 3.80
N THR A 164 22.49 -1.74 3.81
CA THR A 164 22.93 -2.80 2.90
C THR A 164 22.31 -2.61 1.52
N ALA A 165 21.03 -2.25 1.45
CA ALA A 165 20.34 -1.95 0.19
C ALA A 165 21.02 -0.83 -0.61
N ARG A 166 21.48 0.24 0.06
CA ARG A 166 22.17 1.38 -0.56
C ARG A 166 23.35 0.97 -1.43
N LYS A 167 24.08 -0.07 -1.04
CA LYS A 167 25.27 -0.56 -1.77
C LYS A 167 24.93 -1.10 -3.16
N PHE A 168 23.66 -1.40 -3.43
CA PHE A 168 23.15 -1.93 -4.69
C PHE A 168 22.29 -0.91 -5.46
N MET A 169 22.35 0.36 -5.04
CA MET A 169 21.65 1.47 -5.68
C MET A 169 22.66 2.52 -6.13
N THR A 170 22.37 3.18 -7.24
CA THR A 170 23.11 4.40 -7.60
C THR A 170 22.76 5.54 -6.63
N ASP A 171 23.62 6.56 -6.54
CA ASP A 171 23.31 7.76 -5.75
C ASP A 171 22.02 8.46 -6.20
N ASP A 172 21.69 8.35 -7.49
CA ASP A 172 20.48 8.94 -8.04
C ASP A 172 19.23 8.12 -7.65
N GLU A 173 19.31 6.79 -7.75
CA GLU A 173 18.26 5.91 -7.28
C GLU A 173 18.02 6.10 -5.77
N TRP A 174 19.08 6.16 -4.96
CA TRP A 174 18.95 6.43 -3.54
C TRP A 174 18.33 7.81 -3.28
N GLY A 175 18.82 8.84 -3.99
CA GLY A 175 18.30 10.20 -3.92
C GLY A 175 16.80 10.26 -4.19
N TYR A 176 16.33 9.58 -5.23
CA TYR A 176 14.92 9.54 -5.60
C TYR A 176 14.07 8.72 -4.64
N TRP A 177 14.46 7.46 -4.35
CA TRP A 177 13.63 6.53 -3.57
C TRP A 177 13.64 6.78 -2.06
N TYR A 178 14.79 7.15 -1.50
CA TYR A 178 14.98 7.29 -0.05
C TYR A 178 15.00 8.75 0.40
N ASP A 179 15.78 9.60 -0.28
CA ASP A 179 15.90 11.02 0.14
C ASP A 179 14.77 11.90 -0.42
N GLY A 180 13.94 11.39 -1.34
CA GLY A 180 12.84 12.14 -1.96
C GLY A 180 13.30 13.29 -2.86
N LYS A 181 14.53 13.28 -3.34
CA LYS A 181 15.11 14.31 -4.22
C LYS A 181 14.60 14.15 -5.66
N PRO A 182 14.62 15.23 -6.47
CA PRO A 182 14.41 15.11 -7.90
C PRO A 182 15.43 14.14 -8.53
N ALA A 183 14.96 13.24 -9.40
CA ALA A 183 15.81 12.36 -10.16
C ALA A 183 16.78 13.16 -11.04
N LYS A 184 18.07 12.86 -11.01
CA LYS A 184 19.09 13.51 -11.86
C LYS A 184 19.08 12.94 -13.27
N GLY A 185 18.78 11.65 -13.41
CA GLY A 185 18.62 10.93 -14.67
C GLY A 185 17.29 10.18 -14.73
N ASP A 186 17.18 9.30 -15.72
CA ASP A 186 16.04 8.40 -15.84
C ASP A 186 16.11 7.31 -14.76
N ILE A 187 15.01 7.13 -14.00
CA ILE A 187 14.88 6.06 -13.03
C ILE A 187 14.21 4.87 -13.70
N LYS A 188 14.80 3.69 -13.53
CA LYS A 188 14.31 2.42 -14.09
C LYS A 188 13.73 1.54 -13.00
N ASP A 189 12.80 0.67 -13.39
CA ASP A 189 12.34 -0.44 -12.56
C ASP A 189 13.44 -1.52 -12.42
N PRO A 190 13.25 -2.57 -11.58
CA PRO A 190 14.27 -3.61 -11.41
C PRO A 190 14.58 -4.43 -12.65
N TYR A 191 13.73 -4.37 -13.67
CA TYR A 191 13.86 -5.10 -14.93
C TYR A 191 14.46 -4.23 -16.04
N GLY A 192 14.75 -2.96 -15.75
CA GLY A 192 15.39 -2.02 -16.67
C GLY A 192 14.41 -1.19 -17.51
N ASN A 193 13.10 -1.28 -17.27
CA ASN A 193 12.12 -0.45 -17.95
C ASN A 193 12.15 0.98 -17.40
N LEU A 194 11.94 1.96 -18.26
CA LEU A 194 11.80 3.36 -17.85
C LEU A 194 10.58 3.53 -16.94
N MET A 195 10.78 4.14 -15.78
CA MET A 195 9.75 4.33 -14.76
C MET A 195 9.53 5.81 -14.46
N GLU A 196 10.60 6.60 -14.33
CA GLU A 196 10.53 8.06 -14.24
C GLU A 196 11.61 8.72 -15.08
N LYS A 197 11.33 9.94 -15.55
CA LYS A 197 12.32 10.78 -16.24
C LYS A 197 13.07 11.65 -15.24
N ALA A 198 14.22 12.17 -15.68
CA ALA A 198 14.95 13.21 -14.95
C ALA A 198 14.04 14.39 -14.53
N GLY A 199 14.30 14.94 -13.35
CA GLY A 199 13.56 16.05 -12.73
C GLY A 199 12.33 15.63 -11.92
N ARG A 200 11.90 14.36 -12.01
CA ARG A 200 10.72 13.87 -11.29
C ARG A 200 11.01 13.69 -9.80
N VAL A 201 10.03 14.03 -8.96
CA VAL A 201 10.10 13.92 -7.50
C VAL A 201 9.19 12.78 -7.07
N ARG A 202 9.66 11.98 -6.11
CA ARG A 202 8.91 10.83 -5.58
C ARG A 202 7.65 11.29 -4.86
N ASP A 203 6.54 10.66 -5.20
CA ASP A 203 5.27 10.91 -4.51
C ASP A 203 5.38 10.64 -3.00
N GLY A 204 4.79 11.53 -2.20
CA GLY A 204 4.79 11.42 -0.75
C GLY A 204 6.14 11.69 -0.07
N GLY A 205 7.16 12.10 -0.82
CA GLY A 205 8.43 12.60 -0.27
C GLY A 205 9.42 11.52 0.15
N ALA A 206 10.34 11.91 1.04
CA ALA A 206 11.42 11.07 1.51
C ALA A 206 10.91 9.87 2.32
N PHE A 207 11.64 8.76 2.29
CA PHE A 207 11.32 7.54 3.05
C PHE A 207 11.09 7.84 4.54
N TRP A 208 11.97 8.64 5.15
CA TRP A 208 11.91 8.98 6.58
C TRP A 208 10.65 9.76 6.93
N GLU A 209 10.22 10.68 6.06
CA GLU A 209 8.99 11.44 6.24
C GLU A 209 7.75 10.55 6.10
N ARG A 210 7.77 9.63 5.13
CA ARG A 210 6.68 8.66 4.92
C ARG A 210 6.53 7.72 6.12
N MET A 211 7.63 7.20 6.62
CA MET A 211 7.64 6.32 7.80
C MET A 211 7.23 7.07 9.07
N GLY A 212 7.54 8.36 9.18
CA GLY A 212 7.08 9.22 10.27
C GLY A 212 5.58 9.57 10.23
N LYS A 213 4.88 9.26 9.13
CA LYS A 213 3.46 9.56 8.93
C LYS A 213 2.61 8.30 8.75
N VAL A 214 2.97 7.20 9.41
CA VAL A 214 2.13 6.01 9.43
C VAL A 214 0.98 6.21 10.41
N ALA A 215 -0.25 6.11 9.93
CA ALA A 215 -1.47 6.29 10.71
C ALA A 215 -2.07 4.97 11.20
N CYS A 216 -1.79 3.88 10.49
CA CYS A 216 -2.25 2.54 10.83
C CYS A 216 -1.29 1.51 10.24
N TRP A 217 -1.03 0.45 11.00
CA TRP A 217 -0.30 -0.72 10.52
C TRP A 217 -1.27 -1.86 10.21
N ASN A 218 -0.98 -2.63 9.17
CA ASN A 218 -1.67 -3.89 8.96
C ASN A 218 -1.46 -4.82 10.14
N THR A 219 -2.55 -5.22 10.77
CA THR A 219 -2.58 -6.08 11.95
C THR A 219 -3.70 -7.11 11.81
N LEU A 220 -3.52 -8.25 12.47
CA LEU A 220 -4.62 -9.19 12.66
C LEU A 220 -5.47 -8.70 13.83
N MET A 221 -6.70 -8.26 13.54
CA MET A 221 -7.66 -7.82 14.56
C MET A 221 -8.08 -9.00 15.45
N ASP A 222 -8.37 -8.71 16.72
CA ASP A 222 -8.97 -9.69 17.65
C ASP A 222 -10.29 -10.23 17.10
N GLU A 223 -11.07 -9.35 16.47
CA GLU A 223 -12.38 -9.66 15.88
C GLU A 223 -12.30 -10.08 14.40
N SER A 224 -11.13 -10.55 13.92
CA SER A 224 -10.88 -10.84 12.49
C SER A 224 -11.94 -11.73 11.83
N ARG A 225 -12.39 -12.81 12.49
CA ARG A 225 -13.44 -13.69 11.94
C ARG A 225 -14.78 -12.97 11.78
N TYR A 226 -15.13 -12.13 12.74
CA TYR A 226 -16.35 -11.32 12.68
C TYR A 226 -16.25 -10.30 11.55
N MET A 227 -15.13 -9.58 11.48
CA MET A 227 -14.81 -8.60 10.46
C MET A 227 -14.91 -9.19 9.05
N VAL A 228 -14.28 -10.35 8.79
CA VAL A 228 -14.32 -11.01 7.47
C VAL A 228 -15.76 -11.34 7.05
N ARG A 229 -16.59 -11.83 7.98
CA ARG A 229 -18.00 -12.09 7.67
C ARG A 229 -18.74 -10.81 7.28
N LYS A 230 -18.54 -9.71 8.01
CA LYS A 230 -19.19 -8.43 7.71
C LYS A 230 -18.66 -7.78 6.43
N TRP A 231 -17.38 -7.94 6.13
CA TRP A 231 -16.81 -7.54 4.86
C TRP A 231 -17.47 -8.28 3.68
N ASN A 232 -17.70 -9.59 3.80
CA ASN A 232 -18.41 -10.36 2.78
C ASN A 232 -19.88 -9.92 2.62
N GLU A 233 -20.54 -9.47 3.70
CA GLU A 233 -21.87 -8.82 3.60
C GLU A 233 -21.78 -7.55 2.74
N PHE A 234 -20.75 -6.73 2.91
CA PHE A 234 -20.51 -5.54 2.08
C PHE A 234 -20.26 -5.89 0.60
N VAL A 235 -19.38 -6.84 0.33
CA VAL A 235 -19.04 -7.24 -1.05
C VAL A 235 -20.25 -7.86 -1.77
N SER A 236 -21.19 -8.49 -1.06
CA SER A 236 -22.41 -9.08 -1.63
C SER A 236 -23.64 -8.16 -1.67
N ALA A 237 -23.63 -7.02 -0.97
CA ALA A 237 -24.78 -6.09 -0.83
C ALA A 237 -25.22 -5.31 -2.07
#